data_AF-X0YDT8-F1
#
_entry.id   AF-X0YDT8-F1
#
_cell.length_a   1.000
_cell.length_b   1.000
_cell.length_c   1.000
_cell.angle_alpha   90.00
_cell.angle_beta   90.00
_cell.angle_gamma   90.00
#
_symmetry.space_group_name_H-M   'P 1'
#
loop_
_entity.id
_entity.type
_entity.pdbx_description
1 polymer ?
#
loop_
_entity_poly.entity_id
_entity_poly.type
_entity_poly.pdbx_seq_one_letter_code
_entity_poly.pdbx_strand_id
1 'polypeptide(L)' 'ADTFSQRGYPAIVLDPFPSDRREMFRVRIGGYATREEAAEIRTKLQAETSRPTDYFIIRS' A
#
# COMPACT_ATOMS: atom_id res chain seq x y z
N ALA A 1 1.32 -2.19 8.77
CA ALA A 1 1.62 -0.81 8.34
C ALA A 1 2.97 -0.36 8.88
N ASP A 2 3.27 -0.66 10.14
CA ASP A 2 4.47 -0.24 10.86
C ASP A 2 5.79 -0.47 10.11
N THR A 3 5.94 -1.61 9.42
CA THR A 3 7.14 -1.88 8.60
C THR A 3 7.33 -0.86 7.48
N PHE A 4 6.26 -0.39 6.85
CA PHE A 4 6.33 0.63 5.80
C PHE A 4 6.57 2.02 6.41
N SER A 5 5.91 2.34 7.52
CA SER A 5 6.12 3.58 8.26
C SER A 5 7.57 3.72 8.77
N GLN A 6 8.17 2.65 9.28
CA GLN A 6 9.57 2.62 9.72
C GLN A 6 10.56 2.80 8.56
N ARG A 7 10.17 2.41 7.34
CA ARG A 7 10.95 2.65 6.11
C ARG A 7 10.72 4.04 5.52
N GLY A 8 9.93 4.89 6.16
CA GLY A 8 9.64 6.26 5.72
C GLY A 8 8.49 6.37 4.72
N TYR A 9 7.77 5.27 4.47
CA TYR A 9 6.58 5.31 3.61
C TYR A 9 5.34 5.64 4.45
N PRO A 10 4.55 6.67 4.09
CA PRO A 10 3.27 6.92 4.72
C PRO A 10 2.35 5.72 4.48
N ALA A 11 1.88 5.08 5.54
CA ALA A 11 1.05 3.89 5.45
C ALA A 11 -0.11 3.97 6.43
N ILE A 12 -1.30 3.58 5.98
CA ILE A 12 -2.53 3.53 6.77
C ILE A 12 -3.11 2.12 6.68
N VAL A 13 -3.64 1.62 7.79
CA VAL A 13 -4.44 0.39 7.81
C VAL A 13 -5.90 0.81 7.71
N LEU A 14 -6.62 0.20 6.78
CA LEU A 14 -8.07 0.32 6.69
C LEU A 14 -8.70 -0.95 7.24
N ASP A 15 -9.71 -0.74 8.06
CA ASP A 15 -10.59 -1.79 8.53
C ASP A 15 -11.34 -2.45 7.36
N PRO A 16 -11.82 -3.70 7.55
CA PRO A 16 -12.68 -4.36 6.58
C PRO A 16 -13.90 -3.50 6.27
N PHE A 17 -14.25 -3.39 4.99
CA PHE A 17 -15.47 -2.70 4.60
C PHE A 17 -16.68 -3.62 4.83
N PRO A 18 -17.85 -3.08 5.17
CA PRO A 18 -19.07 -3.88 5.37
C PRO A 18 -19.53 -4.61 4.11
N SER A 19 -19.07 -4.18 2.93
CA SER A 19 -19.31 -4.85 1.65
C SER A 19 -18.36 -6.02 1.36
N ASP A 20 -17.34 -6.23 2.19
CA ASP A 20 -16.37 -7.30 1.97
C ASP A 20 -16.99 -8.66 2.30
N ARG A 21 -16.78 -9.62 1.40
CA ARG A 21 -17.25 -11.01 1.60
C ARG A 21 -16.53 -11.73 2.75
N ARG A 22 -15.38 -11.22 3.18
CA ARG A 22 -14.53 -11.72 4.28
C ARG A 22 -13.82 -10.54 4.92
N GLU A 23 -13.50 -10.64 6.22
CA GLU A 23 -12.74 -9.61 6.94
C GLU A 23 -11.35 -9.45 6.31
N MET A 24 -11.14 -8.36 5.56
CA MET A 24 -9.90 -8.08 4.87
C MET A 24 -9.35 -6.73 5.30
N PHE A 25 -8.32 -6.76 6.14
CA PHE A 25 -7.54 -5.58 6.49
C PHE A 25 -6.66 -5.18 5.31
N ARG A 26 -6.75 -3.91 4.91
CA ARG A 26 -5.98 -3.39 3.78
C ARG A 26 -4.95 -2.40 4.27
N VAL A 27 -3.71 -2.57 3.86
CA VAL A 27 -2.68 -1.55 4.06
C VAL A 27 -2.61 -0.70 2.80
N ARG A 28 -2.92 0.59 2.92
CA ARG A 28 -2.69 1.56 1.86
C ARG A 28 -1.39 2.31 2.16
N ILE A 29 -0.55 2.43 1.15
CA ILE A 29 0.71 3.18 1.25
C ILE A 29 0.53 4.43 0.40
N GLY A 30 0.68 5.60 1.01
CA GLY A 30 0.61 6.88 0.32
C GLY A 30 -0.65 7.70 0.56
N GLY A 31 -0.94 8.45 -0.49
CA GLY A 31 -1.80 9.63 -0.59
C GLY A 31 -1.22 10.52 -1.70
N TYR A 32 -0.64 9.88 -2.72
CA TYR A 32 0.16 10.52 -3.76
C TYR A 32 -0.75 11.27 -4.71
N ALA A 33 -0.33 12.47 -5.13
CA ALA A 33 -1.17 13.35 -5.93
C ALA A 33 -1.32 12.84 -7.37
N THR A 34 -0.30 12.12 -7.86
CA THR A 34 -0.23 11.63 -9.23
C THR A 34 -0.06 10.12 -9.28
N ARG A 35 -0.45 9.54 -10.42
CA ARG A 35 -0.27 8.10 -10.66
C ARG A 35 1.21 7.77 -10.82
N GLU A 36 1.97 8.69 -11.36
CA GLU A 36 3.40 8.60 -11.63
C GLU A 36 4.17 8.45 -10.31
N GLU A 37 3.89 9.29 -9.31
CA GLU A 37 4.44 9.16 -7.96
C GLU A 37 4.12 7.78 -7.34
N ALA A 38 2.86 7.34 -7.45
CA ALA A 38 2.47 6.03 -6.95
C ALA A 38 3.20 4.87 -7.66
N ALA A 39 3.51 5.01 -8.95
CA ALA A 39 4.24 4.03 -9.74
C ALA A 39 5.73 3.96 -9.38
N GLU A 40 6.35 5.10 -9.11
CA GLU A 40 7.74 5.16 -8.63
C GLU A 40 7.87 4.45 -7.28
N ILE A 41 6.97 4.77 -6.34
CA ILE A 41 6.96 4.15 -5.02
C ILE A 41 6.69 2.65 -5.11
N ARG A 42 5.75 2.22 -5.96
CA ARG A 42 5.50 0.81 -6.23
C ARG A 42 6.77 0.08 -6.68
N THR A 43 7.52 0.68 -7.61
CA THR A 43 8.78 0.10 -8.12
C THR A 43 9.82 -0.01 -7.00
N LYS A 44 9.97 1.02 -6.16
CA LYS A 44 10.88 1.00 -5.00
C LYS A 44 10.49 -0.09 -3.99
N LEU A 45 9.20 -0.16 -3.63
CA LEU A 45 8.68 -1.17 -2.71
C LEU A 45 8.90 -2.59 -3.24
N GLN A 46 8.68 -2.81 -4.53
CA GLN A 46 8.91 -4.12 -5.14
C GLN A 46 10.39 -4.51 -5.12
N ALA A 47 11.31 -3.56 -5.32
CA ALA A 47 12.75 -3.79 -5.22
C ALA A 47 13.23 -4.07 -3.78
N GLU A 48 12.63 -3.41 -2.79
CA GLU A 48 12.96 -3.59 -1.36
C GLU A 48 12.36 -4.86 -0.74
N THR A 49 11.40 -5.49 -1.41
CA THR A 49 10.62 -6.57 -0.82
C THR A 49 11.15 -7.92 -1.29
N SER A 50 11.78 -8.64 -0.36
CA SER A 50 12.33 -9.97 -0.62
C SER A 50 11.28 -11.08 -0.69
N ARG A 51 10.03 -10.79 -0.29
CA ARG A 51 8.90 -11.74 -0.35
C ARG A 51 8.01 -11.45 -1.55
N PRO A 52 7.44 -12.46 -2.22
CA PRO A 52 6.46 -12.24 -3.28
C PRO A 52 5.26 -11.48 -2.70
N THR A 53 5.19 -10.19 -3.01
CA THR A 53 4.18 -9.26 -2.50
C THR A 53 3.69 -8.43 -3.68
N ASP A 54 2.41 -8.54 -3.99
CA ASP A 54 1.80 -7.78 -5.08
C ASP A 54 1.37 -6.40 -4.56
N TYR A 55 1.92 -5.35 -5.18
CA TYR A 55 1.55 -3.97 -4.93
C TYR A 55 0.61 -3.47 -6.02
N PHE A 56 -0.56 -2.96 -5.61
CA PHE A 56 -1.59 -2.43 -6.50
C PHE A 56 -1.75 -0.92 -6.30
N ILE A 57 -1.77 -0.16 -7.39
CA ILE A 57 -2.12 1.25 -7.36
C ILE A 57 -3.64 1.36 -7.41
N ILE A 58 -4.20 1.99 -6.38
CA ILE A 58 -5.64 2.24 -6.27
C ILE A 58 -5.90 3.74 -6.38
N ARG A 59 -6.99 4.10 -7.07
CA ARG A 59 -7.54 5.45 -7.04
C ARG A 59 -8.69 5.46 -6.05
N SER A 60 -8.53 6.19 -4.96
CA SER A 60 -9.59 6.45 -3.98
C SER A 60 -10.44 7.64 -4.40
#